data_AF-A0A258V5E8-F1
#
_entry.id   AF-A0A258V5E8-F1
#
_cell.length_a   1.000
_cell.length_b   1.000
_cell.length_c   1.000
_cell.angle_alpha   90.00
_cell.angle_beta   90.00
_cell.angle_gamma   90.00
#
_symmetry.space_group_name_H-M   'P 1'
#
loop_
_entity.id
_entity.type
_entity.pdbx_description
1 polymer ?
#
loop_
_entity_poly.entity_id
_entity_poly.type
_entity_poly.pdbx_seq_one_letter_code
_entity_poly.pdbx_strand_id
1 'polypeptide(L)'
;MTETRTTSLWAELEAGNIWWPSYKPGRDPVLSWRHAAAILMRDIDPQPIFAALPALFEGMYDLTADEVCDQLPVPDDQVLWPVWLECWVSHFDHWHDPVRQLVEQHCTTPDARVIGGMLTRLDGAAFCDFVLHAYERAIVLRSLGGAPIGDAALPIVQTIANAAPFERLSYGFYQRYCAELNREAEPPATPMSGLDFDRAGNPNIFGGDVI
;
A
#
# COMPACT_ATOMS: atom_id res chain seq x y z
N MET A 1 45.99 -8.17 11.07
CA MET A 1 45.25 -7.00 10.56
C MET A 1 43.80 -7.42 10.40
N THR A 2 42.95 -6.98 11.31
CA THR A 2 41.49 -7.22 11.25
C THR A 2 40.89 -6.09 10.42
N GLU A 3 40.41 -6.41 9.21
CA GLU A 3 39.65 -5.46 8.39
C GLU A 3 38.41 -5.03 9.16
N THR A 4 38.34 -3.75 9.51
CA THR A 4 37.16 -3.15 10.12
C THR A 4 36.16 -2.92 8.98
N ARG A 5 35.17 -3.81 8.81
CA ARG A 5 34.01 -3.50 7.97
C ARG A 5 33.34 -2.26 8.56
N THR A 6 33.49 -1.13 7.88
CA THR A 6 32.91 0.17 8.22
C THR A 6 31.63 0.40 7.43
N THR A 7 30.78 -0.62 7.33
CA THR A 7 29.41 -0.45 6.89
C THR A 7 28.61 0.12 8.06
N SER A 8 27.93 1.25 7.85
CA SER A 8 27.06 1.80 8.89
C SER A 8 25.93 0.82 9.19
N LEU A 9 25.45 0.76 10.44
CA LEU A 9 24.28 -0.05 10.81
C LEU A 9 23.07 0.24 9.90
N TRP A 10 22.90 1.50 9.49
CA TRP A 10 21.85 1.89 8.56
C TRP A 10 21.97 1.21 7.19
N ALA A 11 23.18 1.18 6.63
CA ALA A 11 23.45 0.49 5.37
C ALA A 11 23.29 -1.03 5.49
N GLU A 12 23.56 -1.60 6.67
CA GLU A 12 23.34 -3.03 6.94
C GLU A 12 21.85 -3.36 7.04
N LEU A 13 21.05 -2.49 7.67
CA LEU A 13 19.60 -2.66 7.77
C LEU A 13 18.87 -2.46 6.42
N GLU A 14 19.40 -1.57 5.57
CA GLU A 14 18.92 -1.36 4.21
C GLU A 14 19.27 -2.54 3.28
N ALA A 15 20.47 -3.11 3.45
CA ALA A 15 20.98 -4.16 2.59
C ALA A 15 20.13 -5.43 2.68
N GLY A 16 19.43 -5.76 1.59
CA GLY A 16 18.66 -6.98 1.48
C GLY A 16 17.32 -7.00 2.23
N ASN A 17 16.96 -5.91 2.93
CA ASN A 17 15.65 -5.80 3.56
C ASN A 17 14.61 -5.32 2.52
N ILE A 18 13.74 -6.24 2.10
CA ILE A 18 12.68 -5.98 1.12
C ILE A 18 11.65 -4.96 1.60
N TRP A 19 11.44 -4.86 2.91
CA TRP A 19 10.53 -3.93 3.56
C TRP A 19 11.11 -2.52 3.65
N TRP A 20 12.41 -2.36 3.38
CA TRP A 20 13.07 -1.07 3.50
C TRP A 20 12.50 -0.05 2.49
N PRO A 21 12.02 1.13 2.95
CA PRO A 21 11.54 2.19 2.07
C PRO A 21 12.62 2.60 1.07
N SER A 22 12.23 2.93 -0.16
CA SER A 22 13.20 3.46 -1.11
C SER A 22 13.47 4.89 -0.70
N TYR A 23 14.71 5.27 -0.42
CA TYR A 23 15.04 6.68 -0.20
C TYR A 23 14.83 7.45 -1.50
N LYS A 24 13.59 7.88 -1.75
CA LYS A 24 13.24 8.87 -2.76
C LYS A 24 13.20 10.22 -2.03
N PRO A 25 14.12 11.15 -2.34
CA PRO A 25 14.08 12.49 -1.76
C PRO A 25 12.69 13.11 -1.93
N GLY A 26 12.06 13.51 -0.81
CA GLY A 26 10.72 14.10 -0.80
C GLY A 26 9.55 13.11 -0.66
N ARG A 27 9.80 11.79 -0.66
CA ARG A 27 8.76 10.77 -0.45
C ARG A 27 8.82 10.11 0.92
N ASP A 28 10.02 9.75 1.37
CA ASP A 28 10.21 9.03 2.63
C ASP A 28 11.19 9.83 3.51
N PRO A 29 10.72 10.41 4.63
CA PRO A 29 11.60 11.04 5.61
C PRO A 29 12.64 10.03 6.13
N VAL A 30 13.89 10.48 6.33
CA VAL A 30 15.01 9.64 6.81
C VAL A 30 14.68 8.94 8.15
N LEU A 31 13.79 9.53 8.95
CA LEU A 31 13.30 8.97 10.22
C LEU A 31 11.77 8.86 10.19
N SER A 32 11.23 8.00 9.31
CA SER A 32 9.80 7.71 9.22
C SER A 32 9.40 6.44 9.98
N TRP A 33 8.12 6.33 10.35
CA TRP A 33 7.58 5.10 10.96
C TRP A 33 7.76 3.88 10.05
N ARG A 34 7.82 4.08 8.73
CA ARG A 34 8.09 3.02 7.76
C ARG A 34 9.47 2.38 7.96
N HIS A 35 10.49 3.14 8.36
CA HIS A 35 11.80 2.56 8.68
C HIS A 35 11.75 1.70 9.94
N ALA A 36 11.05 2.17 10.98
CA ALA A 36 10.82 1.37 12.18
C ALA A 36 10.05 0.07 11.84
N ALA A 37 9.01 0.17 11.02
CA ALA A 37 8.25 -0.98 10.53
C ALA A 37 9.13 -1.97 9.76
N ALA A 38 9.96 -1.48 8.82
CA ALA A 38 10.90 -2.29 8.06
C ALA A 38 11.93 -3.02 8.94
N ILE A 39 12.41 -2.37 10.01
CA ILE A 39 13.33 -3.00 10.97
C ILE A 39 12.63 -4.11 11.75
N LEU A 40 11.39 -3.89 12.19
CA LEU A 40 10.60 -4.88 12.94
C LEU A 40 10.16 -6.05 12.06
N MET A 41 9.93 -5.81 10.77
CA MET A 41 9.53 -6.83 9.79
C MET A 41 10.70 -7.50 9.05
N ARG A 42 11.96 -7.13 9.33
CA ARG A 42 13.13 -7.58 8.55
C ARG A 42 13.28 -9.10 8.41
N ASP A 43 12.81 -9.85 9.41
CA ASP A 43 12.90 -11.31 9.47
C ASP A 43 11.61 -12.01 8.98
N ILE A 44 10.63 -11.25 8.49
CA ILE A 44 9.39 -11.78 7.92
C ILE A 44 9.59 -12.03 6.43
N ASP A 45 9.41 -13.29 6.01
CA ASP A 45 9.33 -13.66 4.60
C ASP A 45 8.11 -12.99 3.97
N PRO A 46 8.29 -12.08 2.99
CA PRO A 46 7.17 -11.41 2.36
C PRO A 46 6.40 -12.31 1.37
N GLN A 47 6.96 -13.45 0.95
CA GLN A 47 6.40 -14.22 -0.17
C GLN A 47 4.96 -14.70 0.06
N PRO A 48 4.58 -15.24 1.24
CA PRO A 48 3.20 -15.62 1.50
C PRO A 48 2.24 -14.42 1.44
N ILE A 49 2.66 -13.26 1.96
CA ILE A 49 1.88 -12.02 1.91
C ILE A 49 1.68 -11.61 0.46
N PHE A 50 2.77 -11.50 -0.31
CA PHE A 50 2.74 -11.06 -1.72
C PHE A 50 1.95 -12.00 -2.63
N ALA A 51 1.96 -13.29 -2.35
CA ALA A 51 1.16 -14.27 -3.10
C ALA A 51 -0.35 -14.15 -2.81
N ALA A 52 -0.73 -13.68 -1.62
CA ALA A 52 -2.13 -13.48 -1.23
C ALA A 52 -2.71 -12.13 -1.67
N LEU A 53 -1.86 -11.11 -1.88
CA LEU A 53 -2.30 -9.76 -2.27
C LEU A 53 -3.21 -9.75 -3.51
N PRO A 54 -2.92 -10.45 -4.63
CA PRO A 54 -3.78 -10.41 -5.81
C PRO A 54 -5.23 -10.79 -5.52
N ALA A 55 -5.45 -11.93 -4.87
CA ALA A 55 -6.80 -12.39 -4.54
C ALA A 55 -7.49 -11.46 -3.53
N LEU A 56 -6.73 -10.92 -2.57
CA LEU A 56 -7.24 -9.95 -1.59
C LEU A 56 -7.71 -8.66 -2.27
N PHE A 57 -6.92 -8.11 -3.19
CA PHE A 57 -7.24 -6.87 -3.89
C PHE A 57 -8.32 -7.05 -4.96
N GLU A 58 -8.46 -8.22 -5.58
CA GLU A 58 -9.64 -8.54 -6.40
C GLU A 58 -10.92 -8.55 -5.56
N GLY A 59 -10.88 -9.11 -4.34
CA GLY A 59 -12.03 -9.02 -3.44
C GLY A 59 -12.38 -7.59 -3.03
N MET A 60 -11.38 -6.71 -2.86
CA MET A 60 -11.63 -5.30 -2.59
C MET A 60 -12.13 -4.54 -3.82
N TYR A 61 -11.68 -4.92 -5.02
CA TYR A 61 -12.25 -4.40 -6.26
C TYR A 61 -13.75 -4.66 -6.35
N ASP A 62 -14.18 -5.90 -6.11
CA ASP A 62 -15.61 -6.27 -6.16
C ASP A 62 -16.42 -5.45 -5.13
N LEU A 63 -15.92 -5.31 -3.89
CA LEU A 63 -16.56 -4.51 -2.85
C LEU A 63 -16.69 -3.03 -3.23
N THR A 64 -15.61 -2.43 -3.75
CA THR A 64 -15.62 -1.02 -4.19
C THR A 64 -16.57 -0.84 -5.38
N ALA A 65 -16.56 -1.77 -6.33
CA ALA A 65 -17.41 -1.73 -7.52
C ALA A 65 -18.90 -1.80 -7.16
N ASP A 66 -19.28 -2.70 -6.23
CA ASP A 66 -20.64 -2.83 -5.72
C ASP A 66 -21.10 -1.55 -4.99
N GLU A 67 -20.26 -1.03 -4.09
CA GLU A 67 -20.58 0.18 -3.31
C GLU A 67 -20.71 1.43 -4.20
N VAL A 68 -19.82 1.59 -5.18
CA VAL A 68 -19.92 2.68 -6.16
C VAL A 68 -21.16 2.53 -7.03
N CYS A 69 -21.52 1.30 -7.43
CA CYS A 69 -22.73 1.03 -8.22
C CYS A 69 -24.00 1.45 -7.47
N ASP A 70 -24.11 1.07 -6.19
CA ASP A 70 -25.25 1.43 -5.33
C ASP A 70 -25.42 2.95 -5.15
N GLN A 71 -24.33 3.70 -5.28
CA GLN A 71 -24.32 5.16 -5.14
C GLN A 71 -24.67 5.92 -6.44
N LEU A 72 -24.83 5.25 -7.59
CA LEU A 72 -25.11 5.87 -8.90
C LEU A 72 -26.60 5.69 -9.30
N PRO A 73 -27.51 6.67 -9.04
CA PRO A 73 -28.94 6.42 -9.20
C PRO A 73 -29.55 7.02 -10.48
N VAL A 74 -28.82 7.65 -11.42
CA VAL A 74 -29.44 8.59 -12.39
C VAL A 74 -28.68 8.70 -13.74
N PRO A 75 -29.39 8.72 -14.90
CA PRO A 75 -28.80 8.62 -16.23
C PRO A 75 -27.95 9.83 -16.63
N ASP A 76 -26.67 9.77 -16.28
CA ASP A 76 -25.49 10.34 -16.94
C ASP A 76 -24.21 9.70 -16.30
N ASP A 77 -24.34 8.50 -15.70
CA ASP A 77 -23.58 7.89 -14.57
C ASP A 77 -22.05 7.78 -14.71
N GLN A 78 -21.32 8.87 -14.94
CA GLN A 78 -19.87 8.83 -14.96
C GLN A 78 -19.35 8.65 -13.54
N VAL A 79 -18.61 7.56 -13.30
CA VAL A 79 -17.91 7.35 -12.04
C VAL A 79 -16.70 8.26 -12.03
N LEU A 80 -16.72 9.26 -11.15
CA LEU A 80 -15.61 10.17 -10.99
C LEU A 80 -14.54 9.53 -10.11
N TRP A 81 -13.27 9.78 -10.44
CA TRP A 81 -12.13 9.30 -9.66
C TRP A 81 -12.24 9.59 -8.16
N PRO A 82 -12.65 10.79 -7.70
CA PRO A 82 -12.78 11.07 -6.27
C PRO A 82 -13.78 10.17 -5.55
N VAL A 83 -14.90 9.81 -6.20
CA VAL A 83 -15.93 8.94 -5.63
C VAL A 83 -15.40 7.52 -5.49
N TRP A 84 -14.72 7.02 -6.53
CA TRP A 84 -14.04 5.72 -6.48
C TRP A 84 -13.01 5.67 -5.35
N LEU A 85 -12.13 6.68 -5.28
CA LEU A 85 -11.06 6.71 -4.30
C LEU A 85 -11.59 6.81 -2.87
N GLU A 86 -12.67 7.56 -2.64
CA GLU A 86 -13.31 7.65 -1.33
C GLU A 86 -13.83 6.28 -0.86
N CYS A 87 -14.57 5.56 -1.72
CA CYS A 87 -15.04 4.21 -1.41
C CYS A 87 -13.87 3.25 -1.14
N TRP A 88 -12.86 3.27 -2.02
CA TRP A 88 -11.64 2.46 -1.88
C TRP A 88 -10.92 2.69 -0.55
N VAL A 89 -10.69 3.95 -0.16
CA VAL A 89 -9.99 4.31 1.10
C VAL A 89 -10.78 3.84 2.31
N SER A 90 -12.11 3.92 2.26
CA SER A 90 -12.99 3.53 3.37
C SER A 90 -12.78 2.08 3.83
N HIS A 91 -12.38 1.18 2.92
CA HIS A 91 -12.10 -0.23 3.24
C HIS A 91 -10.88 -0.39 4.18
N PHE A 92 -10.01 0.61 4.26
CA PHE A 92 -8.81 0.60 5.09
C PHE A 92 -8.96 1.39 6.40
N ASP A 93 -10.03 2.18 6.54
CA ASP A 93 -10.30 2.98 7.74
C ASP A 93 -10.90 2.17 8.90
N HIS A 94 -11.23 0.90 8.66
CA HIS A 94 -11.92 0.03 9.61
C HIS A 94 -10.98 -0.96 10.32
N TRP A 95 -11.43 -1.50 11.46
CA TRP A 95 -10.72 -2.54 12.22
C TRP A 95 -10.55 -3.87 11.46
N HIS A 96 -11.23 -4.03 10.33
CA HIS A 96 -11.15 -5.18 9.44
C HIS A 96 -10.36 -4.89 8.15
N ASP A 97 -9.37 -3.99 8.17
CA ASP A 97 -8.44 -3.82 7.05
C ASP A 97 -7.82 -5.19 6.69
N PRO A 98 -8.12 -5.73 5.49
CA PRO A 98 -7.71 -7.08 5.12
C PRO A 98 -6.19 -7.20 4.94
N VAL A 99 -5.51 -6.11 4.56
CA VAL A 99 -4.05 -6.10 4.40
C VAL A 99 -3.38 -6.17 5.77
N ARG A 100 -3.90 -5.46 6.77
CA ARG A 100 -3.38 -5.57 8.15
C ARG A 100 -3.56 -6.97 8.70
N GLN A 101 -4.75 -7.55 8.54
CA GLN A 101 -5.02 -8.90 9.01
C GLN A 101 -4.11 -9.94 8.35
N LEU A 102 -3.89 -9.80 7.04
CA LEU A 102 -2.94 -10.65 6.32
C LEU A 102 -1.54 -10.52 6.92
N VAL A 103 -1.02 -9.30 7.06
CA VAL A 103 0.34 -9.10 7.60
C VAL A 103 0.46 -9.59 9.05
N GLU A 104 -0.55 -9.32 9.89
CA GLU A 104 -0.57 -9.75 11.29
C GLU A 104 -0.37 -11.26 11.45
N GLN A 105 -1.00 -12.06 10.58
CA GLN A 105 -0.88 -13.52 10.58
C GLN A 105 0.57 -14.00 10.34
N HIS A 106 1.38 -13.19 9.67
CA HIS A 106 2.78 -13.49 9.37
C HIS A 106 3.77 -12.89 10.38
N CYS A 107 3.32 -12.02 11.28
CA CYS A 107 4.13 -11.39 12.33
C CYS A 107 4.50 -12.36 13.47
N THR A 108 5.32 -13.38 13.16
CA THR A 108 5.58 -14.52 14.05
C THR A 108 6.85 -14.38 14.89
N THR A 109 7.82 -13.58 14.46
CA THR A 109 9.09 -13.33 15.17
C THR A 109 8.90 -12.36 16.35
N PRO A 110 9.80 -12.33 17.35
CA PRO A 110 9.67 -11.43 18.50
C PRO A 110 9.48 -9.96 18.10
N ASP A 111 10.31 -9.46 17.18
CA ASP A 111 10.23 -8.08 16.69
C ASP A 111 8.97 -7.84 15.86
N ALA A 112 8.59 -8.79 15.00
CA ALA A 112 7.40 -8.64 14.17
C ALA A 112 6.10 -8.67 14.99
N ARG A 113 6.06 -9.39 16.12
CA ARG A 113 4.91 -9.34 17.03
C ARG A 113 4.69 -7.96 17.62
N VAL A 114 5.74 -7.14 17.77
CA VAL A 114 5.60 -5.76 18.23
C VAL A 114 4.82 -4.95 17.20
N ILE A 115 5.19 -5.02 15.92
CA ILE A 115 4.44 -4.31 14.87
C ILE A 115 3.04 -4.90 14.69
N GLY A 116 2.88 -6.22 14.74
CA GLY A 116 1.58 -6.90 14.70
C GLY A 116 0.59 -6.32 15.71
N GLY A 117 1.01 -6.16 16.97
CA GLY A 117 0.19 -5.55 18.03
C GLY A 117 -0.06 -4.05 17.87
N MET A 118 0.59 -3.37 16.92
CA MET A 118 0.44 -1.95 16.64
C MET A 118 -0.32 -1.66 15.34
N LEU A 119 -0.58 -2.66 14.48
CA LEU A 119 -1.17 -2.45 13.15
C LEU A 119 -2.50 -1.70 13.19
N THR A 120 -3.34 -1.99 14.18
CA THR A 120 -4.64 -1.32 14.37
C THR A 120 -4.53 0.17 14.70
N ARG A 121 -3.35 0.64 15.13
CA ARG A 121 -3.08 2.05 15.44
C ARG A 121 -2.51 2.83 14.26
N LEU A 122 -2.06 2.11 13.22
CA LEU A 122 -1.55 2.76 12.02
C LEU A 122 -2.70 3.39 11.22
N ASP A 123 -2.36 4.20 10.22
CA ASP A 123 -3.30 4.60 9.17
C ASP A 123 -3.39 3.47 8.12
N GLY A 124 -4.59 3.17 7.62
CA GLY A 124 -4.85 1.95 6.83
C GLY A 124 -4.25 2.05 5.45
N ALA A 125 -4.58 3.14 4.76
CA ALA A 125 -4.03 3.46 3.46
C ALA A 125 -2.50 3.62 3.53
N ALA A 126 -1.98 4.30 4.57
CA ALA A 126 -0.53 4.44 4.76
C ALA A 126 0.18 3.09 4.98
N PHE A 127 -0.40 2.20 5.78
CA PHE A 127 0.15 0.86 6.00
C PHE A 127 0.06 -0.01 4.73
N CYS A 128 -1.07 0.03 4.05
CA CYS A 128 -1.25 -0.67 2.78
C CYS A 128 -0.23 -0.21 1.73
N ASP A 129 0.00 1.10 1.62
CA ASP A 129 1.04 1.66 0.74
C ASP A 129 2.45 1.15 1.08
N PHE A 130 2.80 1.06 2.37
CA PHE A 130 4.07 0.48 2.81
C PHE A 130 4.23 -0.97 2.33
N VAL A 131 3.19 -1.80 2.43
CA VAL A 131 3.20 -3.19 1.96
C VAL A 131 3.31 -3.24 0.43
N LEU A 132 2.54 -2.43 -0.29
CA LEU A 132 2.55 -2.36 -1.75
C LEU A 132 3.89 -1.87 -2.29
N HIS A 133 4.57 -0.98 -1.58
CA HIS A 133 5.91 -0.54 -1.93
C HIS A 133 6.92 -1.70 -1.87
N ALA A 134 6.86 -2.53 -0.83
CA ALA A 134 7.71 -3.73 -0.72
C ALA A 134 7.38 -4.75 -1.83
N TYR A 135 6.10 -4.91 -2.16
CA TYR A 135 5.63 -5.76 -3.25
C TYR A 135 6.17 -5.31 -4.61
N GLU A 136 6.05 -4.03 -4.96
CA GLU A 136 6.60 -3.48 -6.20
C GLU A 136 8.11 -3.67 -6.28
N ARG A 137 8.83 -3.42 -5.19
CA ARG A 137 10.27 -3.64 -5.13
C ARG A 137 10.61 -5.10 -5.44
N ALA A 138 9.84 -6.05 -4.91
CA ALA A 138 10.04 -7.47 -5.18
C ALA A 138 9.79 -7.83 -6.65
N ILE A 139 8.77 -7.24 -7.28
CA ILE A 139 8.53 -7.40 -8.72
C ILE A 139 9.71 -6.87 -9.52
N VAL A 140 10.15 -5.64 -9.27
CA VAL A 140 11.28 -5.02 -9.98
C VAL A 140 12.54 -5.87 -9.85
N LEU A 141 12.86 -6.34 -8.64
CA LEU A 141 14.02 -7.21 -8.40
C LEU A 141 13.91 -8.55 -9.14
N ARG A 142 12.72 -9.16 -9.21
CA ARG A 142 12.49 -10.39 -9.99
C ARG A 142 12.65 -10.16 -11.49
N SER A 143 12.12 -9.06 -12.01
CA SER A 143 12.26 -8.69 -13.42
C SER A 143 13.71 -8.45 -13.80
N LEU A 144 14.49 -7.78 -12.95
CA LEU A 144 15.94 -7.62 -13.15
C LEU A 144 16.69 -8.96 -13.14
N GLY A 145 16.19 -9.95 -12.39
CA GLY A 145 16.70 -11.32 -12.37
C GLY A 145 16.21 -12.20 -13.53
N GLY A 146 15.40 -11.67 -14.46
CA GLY A 146 14.88 -12.42 -15.60
C GLY A 146 13.76 -13.42 -15.28
N ALA A 147 13.20 -13.37 -14.06
CA ALA A 147 12.05 -14.18 -13.70
C ALA A 147 10.75 -13.57 -14.29
N PRO A 148 9.85 -14.38 -14.87
CA PRO A 148 8.59 -13.87 -15.37
C PRO A 148 7.75 -13.30 -14.22
N ILE A 149 7.14 -12.15 -14.46
CA ILE A 149 6.05 -11.63 -13.64
C ILE A 149 4.85 -12.52 -13.97
N GLY A 150 4.33 -13.27 -12.99
CA GLY A 150 3.18 -14.14 -13.24
C GLY A 150 1.95 -13.34 -13.64
N ASP A 151 1.01 -13.98 -14.37
CA ASP A 151 -0.23 -13.36 -14.88
C ASP A 151 -1.14 -12.79 -13.78
N ALA A 152 -0.89 -13.11 -12.51
CA ALA A 152 -1.63 -12.65 -11.34
C ALA A 152 -0.98 -11.42 -10.65
N ALA A 153 -0.20 -10.60 -11.35
CA ALA A 153 0.37 -9.39 -10.77
C ALA A 153 -0.71 -8.31 -10.55
N LEU A 154 -0.57 -7.54 -9.47
CA LEU A 154 -1.47 -6.42 -9.19
C LEU A 154 -1.39 -5.37 -10.32
N PRO A 155 -2.52 -4.75 -10.72
CA PRO A 155 -2.58 -3.74 -11.78
C PRO A 155 -2.05 -2.37 -11.32
N ILE A 156 -0.83 -2.32 -10.76
CA ILE A 156 -0.24 -1.07 -10.26
C ILE A 156 0.31 -0.27 -11.45
N VAL A 157 -0.33 0.86 -11.74
CA VAL A 157 0.00 1.71 -12.89
C VAL A 157 1.37 2.38 -12.70
N GLN A 158 2.37 1.98 -13.49
CA GLN A 158 3.75 2.49 -13.35
C GLN A 158 3.99 3.86 -13.98
N THR A 159 3.11 4.29 -14.88
CA THR A 159 3.27 5.55 -15.63
C THR A 159 3.01 6.79 -14.79
N ILE A 160 2.37 6.65 -13.62
CA ILE A 160 2.06 7.76 -12.71
C ILE A 160 3.19 7.92 -11.68
N ALA A 161 4.36 8.38 -12.10
CA ALA A 161 5.60 8.29 -11.32
C ALA A 161 5.57 8.94 -9.92
N ASN A 162 4.69 9.93 -9.70
CA ASN A 162 4.65 10.75 -8.47
C ASN A 162 3.57 10.31 -7.47
N ALA A 163 2.79 9.27 -7.78
CA ALA A 163 1.72 8.79 -6.91
C ALA A 163 2.15 7.57 -6.07
N ALA A 164 1.50 7.41 -4.92
CA ALA A 164 1.74 6.27 -4.04
C ALA A 164 1.30 4.95 -4.73
N PRO A 165 2.03 3.83 -4.56
CA PRO A 165 1.58 2.50 -5.00
C PRO A 165 0.11 2.20 -4.68
N PHE A 166 -0.36 2.62 -3.51
CA PHE A 166 -1.77 2.50 -3.12
C PHE A 166 -2.72 3.19 -4.11
N GLU A 167 -2.46 4.46 -4.44
CA GLU A 167 -3.26 5.24 -5.38
C GLU A 167 -3.15 4.67 -6.81
N ARG A 168 -1.95 4.24 -7.21
CA ARG A 168 -1.69 3.67 -8.54
C ARG A 168 -2.37 2.34 -8.73
N LEU A 169 -2.51 1.55 -7.67
CA LEU A 169 -3.30 0.33 -7.66
C LEU A 169 -4.79 0.64 -7.77
N SER A 170 -5.30 1.53 -6.91
CA SER A 170 -6.70 1.96 -6.93
C SER A 170 -7.10 2.51 -8.30
N TYR A 171 -6.23 3.31 -8.92
CA TYR A 171 -6.47 3.85 -10.26
C TYR A 171 -6.46 2.79 -11.36
N GLY A 172 -5.60 1.77 -11.26
CA GLY A 172 -5.63 0.63 -12.19
C GLY A 172 -6.97 -0.12 -12.12
N PHE A 173 -7.52 -0.30 -10.92
CA PHE A 173 -8.84 -0.87 -10.73
C PHE A 173 -9.98 0.05 -11.19
N TYR A 174 -9.89 1.36 -10.96
CA TYR A 174 -10.82 2.35 -11.49
C TYR A 174 -10.86 2.32 -13.03
N GLN A 175 -9.70 2.21 -13.68
CA GLN A 175 -9.61 2.07 -15.14
C GLN A 175 -10.31 0.81 -15.64
N ARG A 176 -10.11 -0.31 -14.93
CA ARG A 176 -10.81 -1.57 -15.22
C ARG A 176 -12.33 -1.41 -15.07
N TYR A 177 -12.80 -0.86 -13.95
CA TYR A 177 -14.22 -0.64 -13.70
C TYR A 177 -14.87 0.24 -14.78
N CYS A 178 -14.23 1.37 -15.13
CA CYS A 178 -14.70 2.22 -16.23
C CYS A 178 -14.77 1.45 -17.55
N ALA A 179 -13.76 0.64 -17.86
CA ALA A 179 -13.75 -0.19 -19.07
C ALA A 179 -14.86 -1.24 -19.09
N GLU A 180 -15.16 -1.88 -17.96
CA GLU A 180 -16.28 -2.83 -17.80
C GLU A 180 -17.65 -2.15 -18.06
N LEU A 181 -17.76 -0.86 -17.73
CA LEU A 181 -18.92 -0.03 -18.05
C LEU A 181 -18.91 0.54 -19.47
N ASN A 182 -17.94 0.19 -20.31
CA ASN A 182 -17.68 0.78 -21.64
C ASN A 182 -17.49 2.31 -21.61
N ARG A 183 -16.77 2.80 -20.60
CA ARG A 183 -16.46 4.21 -20.39
C ARG A 183 -14.95 4.44 -20.36
N GLU A 184 -14.55 5.68 -20.64
CA GLU A 184 -13.17 6.11 -20.48
C GLU A 184 -12.98 6.65 -19.05
N ALA A 185 -11.93 6.16 -18.38
CA ALA A 185 -11.54 6.66 -17.07
C ALA A 185 -10.99 8.08 -17.17
N GLU A 186 -11.29 8.93 -16.19
CA GLU A 186 -10.68 10.26 -16.10
C GLU A 186 -9.15 10.14 -16.06
N PRO A 187 -8.39 11.04 -16.74
CA PRO A 187 -6.94 11.06 -16.62
C PRO A 187 -6.53 11.27 -15.15
N PRO A 188 -5.40 10.70 -14.71
CA PRO A 188 -5.01 10.77 -13.31
C PRO A 188 -4.72 12.22 -12.91
N ALA A 189 -5.31 12.67 -11.79
CA ALA A 189 -5.03 13.98 -11.23
C ALA A 189 -3.58 14.07 -10.71
N THR A 190 -3.02 15.29 -10.66
CA THR A 190 -1.71 15.55 -10.04
C THR A 190 -1.84 16.72 -9.05
N PRO A 191 -1.79 16.48 -7.72
CA PRO A 191 -1.68 15.17 -7.05
C PRO A 191 -2.95 14.30 -7.23
N MET A 192 -2.82 12.98 -7.08
CA MET A 192 -3.94 12.04 -7.21
C MET A 192 -4.96 12.16 -6.06
N SER A 193 -4.48 12.52 -4.86
CA SER A 193 -5.30 12.77 -3.68
C SER A 193 -4.60 13.70 -2.69
N GLY A 194 -5.27 13.99 -1.57
CA GLY A 194 -4.69 14.67 -0.40
C GLY A 194 -4.24 13.70 0.71
N LEU A 195 -4.11 12.40 0.45
CA LEU A 195 -3.73 11.40 1.44
C LEU A 195 -2.29 11.61 1.91
N ASP A 196 -2.10 11.57 3.24
CA ASP A 196 -0.80 11.68 3.89
C ASP A 196 -0.25 10.28 4.17
N PHE A 197 0.47 9.72 3.19
CA PHE A 197 1.03 8.38 3.32
C PHE A 197 2.13 8.31 4.38
N ASP A 198 2.75 9.41 4.81
CA ASP A 198 3.77 9.43 5.87
C ASP A 198 3.16 9.45 7.29
N ARG A 199 1.84 9.53 7.39
CA ARG A 199 1.12 9.48 8.64
C ARG A 199 1.21 8.11 9.30
N ALA A 200 1.56 8.08 10.58
CA ALA A 200 1.68 6.84 11.36
C ALA A 200 0.39 6.42 12.07
N GLY A 201 -0.69 7.22 12.07
CA GLY A 201 -1.93 6.88 12.80
C GLY A 201 -3.13 7.74 12.41
N ASN A 202 -4.34 7.27 12.73
CA ASN A 202 -5.60 7.94 12.38
C ASN A 202 -5.74 9.28 13.16
N PRO A 203 -6.17 10.41 12.55
CA PRO A 203 -6.33 11.69 13.23
C PRO A 203 -7.23 11.68 14.48
N ASN A 204 -8.05 10.66 14.71
CA ASN A 204 -8.91 10.59 15.89
C ASN A 204 -8.65 9.36 16.76
N ILE A 205 -7.90 9.58 17.84
CA ILE A 205 -7.78 8.64 18.95
C ILE A 205 -8.60 9.20 20.12
N PHE A 206 -9.94 9.07 20.01
CA PHE A 206 -10.97 9.56 20.96
C PHE A 206 -11.15 11.09 21.01
N GLY A 207 -12.37 11.53 20.68
CA GLY A 207 -12.73 12.94 20.45
C GLY A 207 -12.53 13.88 21.65
N GLY A 208 -12.27 15.13 21.32
CA GLY A 208 -12.43 16.27 22.22
C GLY A 208 -12.64 17.51 21.36
N ASP A 209 -13.81 18.12 21.49
CA ASP A 209 -14.03 19.50 21.09
C ASP A 209 -12.84 20.35 21.55
N VAL A 210 -12.26 21.10 20.62
CA VAL A 210 -11.43 22.25 20.95
C VAL A 210 -11.84 23.42 20.06
N ILE A 211 -12.87 24.10 20.58
CA ILE A 211 -13.40 25.47 20.33
C ILE A 211 -14.16 25.70 19.01
#